data_AF-A0AAW9DKC6-F1
#
_entry.id   AF-A0AAW9DKC6-F1
#
_cell.length_a   1.000
_cell.length_b   1.000
_cell.length_c   1.000
_cell.angle_alpha   90.00
_cell.angle_beta   90.00
_cell.angle_gamma   90.00
#
_symmetry.space_group_name_H-M   'P 1'
#
loop_
_entity.id
_entity.type
_entity.pdbx_description
1 polymer ?
#
loop_
_entity_poly.entity_id
_entity_poly.type
_entity_poly.pdbx_seq_one_letter_code
_entity_poly.pdbx_strand_id
1 'polypeptide(L)'
;FIGFVGELHITPTKRWTALKPKNCTVCGVEYVPSSGISKYCPACAKRIQREKSNESKRRSRERNRRACIELSAKNDRLILSSEMDD
;
A
#
# COMPACT_ATOMS: atom_id res chain seq x y z
N PHE A 1 15.11 11.76 -36.57
CA PHE A 1 16.18 12.73 -36.88
C PHE A 1 17.47 12.16 -36.32
N ILE A 2 18.49 12.00 -37.17
CA ILE A 2 19.81 11.48 -36.83
C ILE A 2 20.52 12.53 -35.96
N GLY A 3 20.90 12.16 -34.74
CA GLY A 3 21.69 12.99 -33.83
C GLY A 3 22.71 12.11 -33.13
N PHE A 4 23.84 11.92 -33.80
CA PHE A 4 25.01 11.21 -33.31
C PHE A 4 25.89 12.24 -32.59
N VAL A 5 25.99 12.17 -31.27
CA VAL A 5 26.97 12.89 -30.47
C VAL A 5 27.63 11.87 -29.55
N GLY A 6 28.93 11.64 -29.78
CA GLY A 6 29.87 11.06 -28.84
C GLY A 6 29.54 9.66 -28.31
N GLU A 7 29.90 8.64 -29.08
CA GLU A 7 30.35 7.31 -28.66
C GLU A 7 30.03 6.88 -27.21
N LEU A 8 28.73 6.78 -26.89
CA LEU A 8 28.25 5.91 -25.84
C LEU A 8 27.42 4.85 -26.55
N HIS A 9 28.00 3.66 -26.70
CA HIS A 9 27.29 2.47 -27.13
C HIS A 9 26.27 2.06 -26.07
N ILE A 10 25.21 2.86 -25.86
CA ILE A 10 23.97 2.34 -25.30
C ILE A 10 23.33 1.57 -26.45
N THR A 11 23.80 0.34 -26.67
CA THR A 11 22.92 -0.64 -27.31
C THR A 11 21.67 -0.63 -26.44
N PRO A 12 20.47 -0.34 -26.99
CA PRO A 12 19.25 -0.51 -26.24
C PRO A 12 19.09 -2.01 -26.07
N THR A 13 19.78 -2.57 -25.08
CA THR A 13 19.52 -3.90 -24.58
C THR A 13 18.18 -3.76 -23.87
N LYS A 14 17.10 -3.78 -24.66
CA LYS A 14 15.81 -4.25 -24.18
C LYS A 14 16.01 -5.71 -23.82
N ARG A 15 16.73 -5.93 -22.72
CA ARG A 15 16.98 -7.23 -22.13
C ARG A 15 15.69 -7.58 -21.41
N TRP A 16 14.69 -7.97 -22.20
CA TRP A 16 13.50 -8.69 -21.76
C TRP A 16 13.89 -10.10 -21.28
N THR A 17 15.01 -10.25 -20.55
CA THR A 17 15.29 -11.52 -19.89
C THR A 17 14.20 -11.69 -18.85
N ALA A 18 13.19 -12.49 -19.22
CA ALA A 18 12.21 -13.02 -18.31
C ALA A 18 12.98 -13.52 -17.08
N LEU A 19 12.66 -12.93 -15.93
CA LEU A 19 13.26 -13.34 -14.67
C LEU A 19 12.97 -14.82 -14.46
N LYS A 20 13.88 -15.52 -13.78
CA LYS A 20 13.71 -16.95 -13.47
C LYS A 20 12.33 -17.16 -12.81
N PRO A 21 11.58 -18.20 -13.21
CA PRO A 21 10.31 -18.53 -12.58
C PRO A 21 10.53 -18.82 -11.09
N LYS A 22 9.56 -18.42 -10.28
CA LYS A 22 9.57 -18.56 -8.82
C LYS A 22 8.26 -19.13 -8.35
N ASN A 23 8.25 -19.69 -7.15
CA ASN A 23 7.02 -20.15 -6.51
C ASN A 23 6.42 -19.07 -5.61
N CYS A 24 5.11 -18.92 -5.65
CA CYS A 24 4.42 -18.04 -4.72
C CYS A 24 4.49 -18.59 -3.30
N THR A 25 4.82 -17.76 -2.31
CA THR A 25 4.90 -18.19 -0.90
C THR A 25 3.55 -18.53 -0.26
N VAL A 26 2.44 -18.22 -0.93
CA VAL A 26 1.09 -18.38 -0.38
C VAL A 26 0.37 -19.59 -0.97
N CYS A 27 0.47 -19.78 -2.29
CA CYS A 27 -0.19 -20.88 -2.98
C CYS A 27 0.79 -21.84 -3.69
N GLY A 28 2.09 -21.62 -3.64
CA GLY A 28 3.11 -22.49 -4.23
C GLY A 28 3.20 -22.44 -5.76
N VAL A 29 2.23 -21.84 -6.45
CA VAL A 29 2.19 -21.82 -7.92
C VAL A 29 3.43 -21.18 -8.51
N GLU A 30 3.94 -21.80 -9.56
CA GLU A 30 5.03 -21.25 -10.34
C GLU A 30 4.53 -20.03 -11.12
N TYR A 31 5.28 -18.94 -11.05
CA TYR A 31 5.00 -17.72 -11.79
C TYR A 31 6.29 -17.06 -12.23
N VAL A 32 6.23 -16.34 -13.34
CA VAL A 32 7.33 -15.50 -13.80
C VAL A 32 7.18 -14.13 -13.16
N PRO A 33 8.08 -13.71 -12.25
CA PRO A 33 7.98 -12.41 -11.62
C PRO A 33 8.35 -11.29 -12.61
N SER A 34 7.67 -10.14 -12.50
CA SER A 34 8.06 -8.93 -13.23
C SER A 34 9.23 -8.19 -12.56
N SER A 35 9.47 -8.43 -11.27
CA SER A 35 10.55 -7.83 -10.48
C SER A 35 11.22 -8.86 -9.57
N GLY A 36 12.54 -8.72 -9.35
CA GLY A 36 13.31 -9.65 -8.52
C GLY A 36 12.84 -9.78 -7.07
N ILE A 37 12.10 -8.77 -6.57
CA ILE A 37 11.62 -8.63 -5.19
C ILE A 37 10.23 -9.27 -4.99
N SER A 38 9.53 -9.60 -6.07
CA SER A 38 8.19 -10.18 -5.96
C SER A 38 8.22 -11.52 -5.22
N LYS A 39 7.33 -11.65 -4.22
CA LYS A 39 7.16 -12.86 -3.38
C LYS A 39 5.87 -13.63 -3.68
N TYR A 40 4.92 -12.96 -4.34
CA TYR A 40 3.56 -13.48 -4.53
C TYR A 40 3.23 -13.53 -6.02
N CYS A 41 2.44 -14.53 -6.41
CA CYS A 41 1.85 -14.57 -7.75
C CYS A 41 0.85 -13.40 -7.93
N PRO A 42 0.49 -13.04 -9.17
CA PRO A 42 -0.39 -11.89 -9.44
C PRO A 42 -1.75 -11.97 -8.72
N ALA A 43 -2.30 -13.17 -8.56
CA ALA A 43 -3.56 -13.38 -7.85
C ALA A 43 -3.41 -13.13 -6.35
N CYS A 44 -2.42 -13.75 -5.71
CA CYS A 44 -2.18 -13.58 -4.28
C CYS A 44 -1.72 -12.15 -3.94
N ALA A 45 -0.92 -11.53 -4.80
CA ALA A 45 -0.51 -10.14 -4.65
C ALA A 45 -1.73 -9.20 -4.59
N LYS A 46 -2.67 -9.34 -5.54
CA LYS A 46 -3.91 -8.54 -5.56
C LYS A 46 -4.76 -8.77 -4.31
N ARG A 47 -4.90 -10.03 -3.87
CA ARG A 47 -5.67 -10.37 -2.67
C ARG A 47 -5.06 -9.72 -1.42
N ILE A 48 -3.77 -9.94 -1.18
CA ILE A 48 -3.06 -9.39 -0.02
C ILE A 48 -3.07 -7.86 -0.05
N GLN A 49 -2.92 -7.25 -1.21
CA GLN A 49 -3.00 -5.79 -1.36
C GLN A 49 -4.38 -5.27 -0.97
N ARG A 50 -5.45 -5.94 -1.40
CA ARG A 50 -6.84 -5.60 -1.02
C ARG A 50 -7.06 -5.76 0.48
N GLU A 51 -6.62 -6.87 1.07
CA GLU A 51 -6.72 -7.11 2.51
C GLU A 51 -6.02 -6.01 3.31
N LYS A 52 -4.78 -5.66 2.96
CA LYS A 52 -4.02 -4.57 3.62
C LYS A 52 -4.70 -3.21 3.47
N SER A 53 -5.23 -2.90 2.28
CA SER A 53 -5.96 -1.64 2.04
C SER A 53 -7.25 -1.57 2.87
N ASN A 54 -8.01 -2.67 2.91
CA ASN A 54 -9.24 -2.76 3.68
C ASN A 54 -8.98 -2.66 5.18
N GLU A 55 -7.94 -3.32 5.68
CA GLU A 55 -7.56 -3.25 7.09
C GLU A 55 -7.10 -1.84 7.48
N SER A 56 -6.36 -1.15 6.60
CA SER A 56 -6.00 0.25 6.81
C SER A 56 -7.24 1.15 6.93
N LYS A 57 -8.22 0.97 6.03
CA LYS A 57 -9.50 1.70 6.07
C LYS A 57 -10.27 1.39 7.36
N ARG A 58 -10.35 0.12 7.77
CA ARG A 58 -11.00 -0.30 9.02
C ARG A 58 -10.38 0.39 10.22
N ARG A 59 -9.06 0.33 10.36
CA ARG A 59 -8.32 0.99 11.45
C ARG A 59 -8.49 2.51 11.43
N SER A 60 -8.59 3.13 10.25
CA SER A 60 -8.84 4.56 10.14
C SER A 60 -10.22 4.95 10.70
N ARG A 61 -11.27 4.22 10.29
CA ARG A 61 -12.65 4.45 10.78
C ARG A 61 -12.76 4.24 12.28
N GLU A 62 -12.09 3.22 12.81
CA GLU A 62 -12.08 2.94 14.24
C GLU A 62 -11.41 4.06 15.04
N ARG A 63 -10.26 4.57 14.58
CA ARG A 63 -9.60 5.74 15.19
C ARG A 63 -10.49 6.98 15.14
N ASN A 64 -11.14 7.25 14.00
CA ASN A 64 -12.06 8.38 13.87
C ASN A 64 -13.27 8.25 14.81
N ARG A 65 -13.88 7.06 14.90
CA ARG A 65 -14.97 6.79 15.85
C ARG A 65 -14.52 7.04 17.30
N ARG A 66 -13.34 6.53 17.68
CA ARG A 66 -12.79 6.76 19.03
C ARG A 66 -12.57 8.25 19.30
N ALA A 67 -12.02 8.99 18.35
CA ALA A 67 -11.83 10.43 18.46
C ALA A 67 -13.16 11.17 18.62
N CYS A 68 -14.21 10.79 17.88
CA CYS A 68 -15.54 11.40 18.04
C CYS A 68 -16.13 11.17 19.44
N ILE A 69 -16.02 9.95 19.97
CA ILE A 69 -16.50 9.63 21.33
C ILE A 69 -15.74 10.46 22.36
N GLU A 70 -14.41 10.52 22.25
CA GLU A 70 -13.57 11.29 23.17
C GLU A 70 -13.88 12.79 23.10
N LEU A 71 -14.08 13.34 21.90
CA LEU A 71 -14.45 14.73 21.69
C LEU A 71 -15.83 15.04 22.28
N SER A 72 -16.82 14.16 22.10
CA SER A 72 -18.14 14.31 22.70
C SER A 72 -18.04 14.38 24.23
N ALA A 73 -17.31 13.44 24.84
CA ALA A 73 -17.14 13.42 26.28
C ALA A 73 -16.42 14.67 26.83
N LYS A 74 -15.48 15.24 26.05
CA LYS A 74 -14.84 16.52 26.39
C LYS A 74 -15.84 17.68 26.30
N ASN A 75 -16.66 17.72 25.24
CA ASN A 75 -17.67 18.76 25.07
C ASN A 75 -18.71 18.73 26.19
N ASP A 76 -19.21 17.54 26.57
CA ASP A 76 -20.19 17.40 27.66
C ASP A 76 -19.61 17.92 28.99
N ARG A 77 -18.33 17.63 29.28
CA ARG A 77 -17.64 18.17 30.46
C ARG A 77 -17.50 19.70 30.43
N LEU A 78 -17.23 20.28 29.26
CA LEU A 78 -17.11 21.74 29.13
C LEU A 78 -18.44 22.44 29.36
N ILE A 79 -19.54 21.90 28.82
CA ILE A 79 -20.89 22.45 29.01
C ILE A 79 -21.26 22.46 30.50
N LEU A 80 -21.05 21.34 31.19
CA LEU A 80 -21.33 21.24 32.64
C LEU A 80 -20.51 22.23 33.45
N SER A 81 -19.24 22.47 33.09
CA SER A 81 -18.42 23.47 33.78
C SER A 81 -18.95 24.89 33.54
N SER A 82 -19.31 25.25 32.31
CA SER A 82 -19.81 26.60 32.00
C SER A 82 -21.14 26.92 32.69
N GLU A 83 -22.03 25.94 32.86
CA GLU A 83 -23.30 26.14 33.56
C GLU A 83 -23.16 26.41 35.07
N MET A 84 -22.00 26.11 35.67
CA MET A 84 -21.76 26.39 37.09
C MET A 84 -21.15 27.77 37.36
N ASP A 85 -20.65 28.45 36.33
CA ASP A 85 -19.99 29.75 36.45
C ASP A 85 -20.97 30.95 36.29
N ASP A 86 -22.24 30.69 35.91
CA ASP A 86 -23.36 31.65 35.81
C ASP A 86 -24.30 31.61 37.04
#